data_AF-A0A968R1K7-F1
#
_entry.id   AF-A0A968R1K7-F1
#
_cell.length_a   1.000
_cell.length_b   1.000
_cell.length_c   1.000
_cell.angle_alpha   90.00
_cell.angle_beta   90.00
_cell.angle_gamma   90.00
#
_symmetry.space_group_name_H-M   'P 1'
#
loop_
_entity.id
_entity.type
_entity.pdbx_description
1 polymer ?
#
loop_
_entity_poly.entity_id
_entity_poly.type
_entity_poly.pdbx_seq_one_letter_code
_entity_poly.pdbx_strand_id
1 'polypeptide(L)'
;VRPLIRQSETADGVPITDDSISEKPPTDGNGIICRHYDRCSGRNVKGISFMTALYHSQKAVLPVGFQIVAKTEYHTENGKEKRRCPVPKNQYAREMISQAVRNRIRFRYVLTDVRSASAGTVMFIRHGMKKSFAVPVKADRSIALSSSDRRQGRYVRADEVMCGTDTPIKNFS
;
A
#
# COMPACT_ATOMS: atom_id res chain seq x y z
N VAL A 1 -21.83 6.59 -1.68
CA VAL A 1 -20.84 6.64 -2.78
C VAL A 1 -21.25 7.72 -3.77
N ARG A 2 -20.30 8.52 -4.26
CA ARG A 2 -20.61 9.60 -5.22
C ARG A 2 -21.17 9.02 -6.54
N PRO A 3 -22.21 9.63 -7.16
CA PRO A 3 -22.80 9.13 -8.41
C PRO A 3 -21.78 8.93 -9.54
N LEU A 4 -20.79 9.81 -9.64
CA LEU A 4 -19.72 9.73 -10.64
C LEU A 4 -18.96 8.39 -10.59
N ILE A 5 -18.68 7.87 -9.39
CA ILE A 5 -17.98 6.59 -9.22
C ILE A 5 -18.84 5.47 -9.83
N ARG A 6 -20.15 5.46 -9.55
CA ARG A 6 -21.08 4.43 -10.08
C ARG A 6 -21.15 4.41 -11.60
N GLN A 7 -21.16 5.60 -12.23
CA GLN A 7 -21.18 5.74 -13.68
C GLN A 7 -19.87 5.25 -14.33
N SER A 8 -18.76 5.44 -13.62
CA SER A 8 -17.42 5.04 -14.06
C SER A 8 -17.06 3.58 -13.78
N GLU A 9 -17.87 2.84 -13.01
CA GLU A 9 -17.57 1.46 -12.65
C GLU A 9 -17.57 0.52 -13.87
N THR A 10 -16.55 -0.33 -13.93
CA THR A 10 -16.43 -1.42 -14.90
C THR A 10 -16.12 -2.73 -14.17
N ALA A 11 -16.30 -3.88 -14.83
CA ALA A 11 -15.97 -5.18 -14.24
C ALA A 11 -14.48 -5.29 -13.87
N ASP A 12 -13.62 -4.69 -14.69
CA ASP A 12 -12.16 -4.69 -14.53
C ASP A 12 -11.63 -3.47 -13.78
N GLY A 13 -12.50 -2.71 -13.09
CA GLY A 13 -12.06 -1.60 -12.28
C GLY A 13 -11.18 -2.06 -11.11
N VAL A 14 -10.16 -1.28 -10.79
CA VAL A 14 -9.17 -1.60 -9.76
C VAL A 14 -8.90 -0.39 -8.85
N PRO A 15 -9.04 -0.52 -7.52
CA PRO A 15 -8.47 0.43 -6.60
C PRO A 15 -6.95 0.23 -6.51
N ILE A 16 -6.23 1.34 -6.60
CA ILE A 16 -4.77 1.45 -6.51
C ILE A 16 -4.46 2.27 -5.27
N THR A 17 -3.71 1.71 -4.32
CA THR A 17 -3.22 2.45 -3.15
C THR A 17 -1.77 2.86 -3.32
N ASP A 18 -1.48 4.13 -3.10
CA ASP A 18 -0.12 4.68 -3.14
C ASP A 18 0.06 5.80 -2.11
N ASP A 19 1.32 6.14 -1.82
CA ASP A 19 1.69 7.28 -0.98
C ASP A 19 2.56 8.29 -1.72
N SER A 20 2.20 9.57 -1.54
CA SER A 20 2.86 10.71 -2.17
C SER A 20 3.26 11.75 -1.12
N ILE A 21 4.16 12.64 -1.52
CA ILE A 21 4.56 13.81 -0.72
C ILE A 21 4.39 15.06 -1.59
N SER A 22 3.59 16.02 -1.11
CA SER A 22 3.53 17.35 -1.71
C SER A 22 4.52 18.26 -1.00
N GLU A 23 5.58 18.68 -1.70
CA GLU A 23 6.60 19.57 -1.14
C GLU A 23 6.01 20.93 -0.75
N LYS A 24 6.43 21.43 0.42
CA LYS A 24 6.05 22.75 0.94
C LYS A 24 7.27 23.47 1.53
N PRO A 25 8.31 23.81 0.75
CA PRO A 25 9.53 24.44 1.26
C PRO A 25 9.32 25.74 2.05
N PRO A 26 8.45 26.68 1.66
CA PRO A 26 8.33 27.95 2.36
C PRO A 26 7.40 27.91 3.58
N THR A 27 6.61 26.85 3.77
CA THR A 27 5.56 26.82 4.81
C THR A 27 6.09 26.35 6.15
N ASP A 28 5.63 26.95 7.24
CA ASP A 28 6.01 26.56 8.59
C ASP A 28 5.67 25.10 8.91
N GLY A 29 6.51 24.50 9.74
CA GLY A 29 6.42 23.09 10.09
C GLY A 29 5.40 22.84 11.21
N ASN A 30 4.61 21.78 11.09
CA ASN A 30 3.70 21.29 12.12
C ASN A 30 3.56 19.75 12.03
N GLY A 31 2.56 19.15 12.67
CA GLY A 31 2.35 17.70 12.63
C GLY A 31 2.03 17.17 11.22
N ILE A 32 1.54 18.02 10.32
CA ILE A 32 1.19 17.66 8.93
C ILE A 32 2.32 18.05 7.97
N ILE A 33 2.85 19.27 8.11
CA ILE A 33 3.96 19.80 7.30
C ILE A 33 5.26 19.52 8.02
N CYS A 34 5.98 18.46 7.64
CA CYS A 34 7.25 18.12 8.28
C CYS A 34 8.19 17.42 7.30
N ARG A 35 9.34 16.95 7.80
CA ARG A 35 10.28 16.18 6.98
C ARG A 35 9.81 14.74 6.81
N HIS A 36 9.71 14.31 5.56
CA HIS A 36 9.40 12.95 5.15
C HIS A 36 10.52 12.42 4.27
N TYR A 37 10.86 11.14 4.42
CA TYR A 37 11.79 10.49 3.52
C TYR A 37 11.07 10.16 2.22
N ASP A 38 11.47 10.81 1.13
CA ASP A 38 11.01 10.48 -0.21
C ASP A 38 11.92 9.40 -0.79
N ARG A 39 11.33 8.22 -1.04
CA ARG A 39 12.07 7.09 -1.59
C ARG A 39 12.37 7.24 -3.08
N CYS A 40 11.59 8.04 -3.81
CA CYS A 40 11.82 8.27 -5.22
C CYS A 40 13.10 9.09 -5.44
N SER A 41 13.30 10.14 -4.63
CA SER A 41 14.50 10.97 -4.70
C SER A 41 15.62 10.58 -3.71
N GLY A 42 15.37 9.64 -2.79
CA GLY A 42 16.36 9.17 -1.81
C GLY A 42 16.69 10.19 -0.71
N ARG A 43 15.91 11.28 -0.56
CA ARG A 43 16.19 12.39 0.36
C ARG A 43 15.01 12.72 1.29
N ASN A 44 15.30 13.47 2.35
CA ASN A 44 14.27 14.01 3.24
C ASN A 44 13.73 15.34 2.72
N VAL A 45 12.46 15.37 2.31
CA VAL A 45 11.77 16.56 1.79
C VAL A 45 10.82 17.15 2.84
N LYS A 46 10.68 18.48 2.90
CA LYS A 46 9.66 19.14 3.74
C LYS A 46 8.36 19.22 2.95
N GLY A 47 7.29 18.68 3.49
CA GLY A 47 6.01 18.65 2.79
C GLY A 47 4.91 17.97 3.56
N ILE A 48 3.85 17.62 2.85
CA ILE A 48 2.68 16.90 3.35
C ILE A 48 2.73 15.49 2.75
N SER A 49 2.90 14.47 3.58
CA SER A 49 2.75 13.08 3.14
C SER A 49 1.29 12.64 3.27
N PHE A 50 0.78 11.98 2.24
CA PHE A 50 -0.58 11.46 2.23
C PHE A 50 -0.65 10.15 1.44
N MET A 51 -1.63 9.33 1.81
CA MET A 51 -2.02 8.12 1.13
C MET A 51 -3.23 8.42 0.24
N THR A 52 -3.31 7.79 -0.92
CA THR A 52 -4.50 7.82 -1.78
C THR A 52 -4.96 6.42 -2.13
N ALA A 53 -6.25 6.30 -2.42
CA ALA A 53 -6.81 5.17 -3.15
C ALA A 53 -7.48 5.72 -4.41
N LEU A 54 -6.89 5.42 -5.57
CA LEU A 54 -7.42 5.79 -6.89
C LEU A 54 -8.15 4.59 -7.48
N TYR A 55 -9.41 4.76 -7.82
CA TYR A 55 -10.15 3.77 -8.61
C TYR A 55 -9.88 4.03 -10.09
N HIS A 56 -9.17 3.12 -10.73
CA HIS A 56 -8.94 3.13 -12.15
C HIS A 56 -9.94 2.18 -12.83
N SER A 57 -10.66 2.69 -13.82
CA SER A 57 -11.48 1.91 -14.74
C SER A 57 -11.18 2.29 -16.18
N GLN A 58 -11.78 1.61 -17.16
CA GLN A 58 -11.65 2.01 -18.57
C GLN A 58 -12.32 3.37 -18.86
N LYS A 59 -13.21 3.84 -17.97
CA LYS A 59 -13.97 5.08 -18.16
C LYS A 59 -13.35 6.29 -17.47
N ALA A 60 -12.73 6.09 -16.30
CA ALA A 60 -12.16 7.18 -15.52
C ALA A 60 -11.12 6.68 -14.50
N VAL A 61 -10.33 7.63 -14.01
CA VAL A 61 -9.50 7.48 -12.81
C VAL A 61 -10.00 8.45 -11.76
N LEU A 62 -10.50 7.94 -10.64
CA LEU A 62 -11.16 8.75 -9.61
C LEU A 62 -10.59 8.49 -8.22
N PRO A 63 -10.34 9.52 -7.40
CA PRO A 63 -10.00 9.31 -5.99
C PRO A 63 -11.21 8.78 -5.22
N VAL A 64 -11.02 7.64 -4.58
CA VAL A 64 -12.03 6.97 -3.73
C VAL A 64 -11.61 6.89 -2.26
N GLY A 65 -10.38 7.27 -1.95
CA GLY A 65 -9.85 7.41 -0.60
C GLY A 65 -8.68 8.39 -0.56
N PHE A 66 -8.55 9.08 0.57
CA PHE A 66 -7.46 10.02 0.84
C PHE A 66 -7.21 10.06 2.34
N GLN A 67 -5.95 10.07 2.76
CA GLN A 67 -5.58 10.15 4.16
C GLN A 67 -4.24 10.87 4.33
N ILE A 68 -4.21 11.91 5.16
CA ILE A 68 -2.97 12.60 5.54
C ILE A 68 -2.21 11.74 6.55
N VAL A 69 -0.88 11.65 6.38
CA VAL A 69 0.04 10.99 7.30
C VAL A 69 0.63 12.03 8.25
N ALA A 70 -0.14 12.39 9.28
CA ALA A 70 0.27 13.37 10.28
C ALA A 70 1.19 12.74 11.33
N LYS A 71 2.37 13.33 11.53
CA LYS A 71 3.33 12.92 12.57
C LYS A 71 3.10 13.74 13.85
N THR A 72 2.11 13.32 14.63
CA THR A 72 1.64 14.02 15.84
C THR A 72 2.31 13.56 17.13
N GLU A 73 3.04 12.45 17.09
CA GLU A 73 3.74 11.89 18.26
C GLU A 73 5.25 11.97 18.09
N TYR A 74 5.98 11.79 19.20
CA TYR A 74 7.43 11.70 19.24
C TYR A 74 7.88 10.30 19.66
N HIS A 75 9.05 9.89 19.19
CA HIS A 75 9.75 8.69 19.66
C HIS A 75 11.26 8.92 19.57
N THR A 76 12.01 8.19 20.37
CA THR A 76 13.48 8.24 20.35
C THR A 76 14.02 7.12 19.45
N GLU A 77 14.81 7.50 18.46
CA GLU A 77 15.52 6.56 17.57
C GLU A 77 17.00 6.94 17.53
N ASN A 78 17.89 6.03 17.92
CA ASN A 78 19.33 6.26 18.00
C ASN A 78 19.70 7.50 18.84
N GLY A 79 19.02 7.68 19.98
CA GLY A 79 19.24 8.82 20.89
C GLY A 79 18.69 10.16 20.39
N LYS A 80 18.05 10.21 19.21
CA LYS A 80 17.46 11.43 18.65
C LYS A 80 15.93 11.34 18.68
N GLU A 81 15.30 12.40 19.16
CA GLU A 81 13.84 12.51 19.11
C GLU A 81 13.38 12.73 17.67
N LYS A 82 12.41 11.94 17.23
CA LYS A 82 11.82 12.00 15.90
C LYS A 82 10.31 11.95 15.99
N ARG A 83 9.67 12.78 15.18
CA ARG A 83 8.21 12.69 15.00
C ARG A 83 7.82 11.40 14.28
N ARG A 84 6.72 10.79 14.71
CA ARG A 84 6.10 9.63 14.07
C ARG A 84 4.60 9.84 13.90
N CYS A 85 4.04 9.17 12.89
CA CYS A 85 2.60 9.02 12.77
C CYS A 85 2.17 7.86 13.70
N PRO A 86 1.14 8.03 14.54
CA PRO A 86 0.65 6.94 15.40
C PRO A 86 0.08 5.77 14.61
N VAL A 87 -0.38 6.03 13.38
CA VAL A 87 -0.98 5.02 12.51
C VAL A 87 -0.01 4.62 11.40
N PRO A 88 0.32 3.32 11.25
CA PRO A 88 1.16 2.86 10.14
C PRO A 88 0.47 3.06 8.78
N LYS A 89 1.24 3.42 7.73
CA LYS A 89 0.72 3.56 6.35
C LYS A 89 -0.04 2.31 5.84
N ASN A 90 0.45 1.11 6.18
CA ASN A 90 -0.22 -0.16 5.85
C ASN A 90 -1.60 -0.30 6.49
N GLN A 91 -1.87 0.37 7.62
CA GLN A 91 -3.20 0.42 8.19
C GLN A 91 -4.12 1.31 7.36
N TYR A 92 -3.67 2.50 6.97
CA TYR A 92 -4.43 3.38 6.08
C TYR A 92 -4.76 2.73 4.73
N ALA A 93 -3.81 1.99 4.13
CA ALA A 93 -4.06 1.22 2.91
C ALA A 93 -5.23 0.23 3.10
N ARG A 94 -5.19 -0.57 4.18
CA ARG A 94 -6.26 -1.53 4.51
C ARG A 94 -7.60 -0.83 4.80
N GLU A 95 -7.58 0.30 5.48
CA GLU A 95 -8.79 1.09 5.76
C GLU A 95 -9.43 1.64 4.48
N MET A 96 -8.64 2.18 3.56
CA MET A 96 -9.15 2.66 2.27
C MET A 96 -9.72 1.53 1.41
N ILE A 97 -9.07 0.36 1.39
CA ILE A 97 -9.60 -0.84 0.72
C ILE A 97 -10.91 -1.29 1.37
N SER A 98 -10.96 -1.34 2.70
CA SER A 98 -12.18 -1.65 3.46
C SER A 98 -13.30 -0.71 3.08
N GLN A 99 -12.99 0.58 2.99
CA GLN A 99 -13.97 1.60 2.65
C GLN A 99 -14.49 1.43 1.22
N ALA A 100 -13.62 1.09 0.26
CA ALA A 100 -14.05 0.77 -1.10
C ALA A 100 -15.00 -0.46 -1.15
N VAL A 101 -14.73 -1.50 -0.35
CA VAL A 101 -15.62 -2.67 -0.22
C VAL A 101 -16.94 -2.30 0.45
N ARG A 102 -16.93 -1.56 1.56
CA ARG A 102 -18.14 -1.10 2.26
C ARG A 102 -19.01 -0.23 1.36
N ASN A 103 -18.36 0.60 0.56
CA ASN A 103 -18.98 1.39 -0.48
C ASN A 103 -19.51 0.55 -1.65
N ARG A 104 -19.31 -0.77 -1.67
CA ARG A 104 -19.70 -1.67 -2.77
C ARG A 104 -19.17 -1.19 -4.12
N ILE A 105 -17.97 -0.62 -4.16
CA ILE A 105 -17.32 -0.29 -5.43
C ILE A 105 -17.01 -1.62 -6.13
N ARG A 106 -17.33 -1.71 -7.42
CA ARG A 106 -17.08 -2.93 -8.20
C ARG A 106 -15.60 -3.03 -8.58
N PHE A 107 -14.93 -4.04 -8.04
CA PHE A 107 -13.56 -4.42 -8.38
C PHE A 107 -13.27 -5.86 -7.98
N ARG A 108 -12.37 -6.51 -8.73
CA ARG A 108 -11.89 -7.88 -8.46
C ARG A 108 -10.49 -7.91 -7.86
N TYR A 109 -9.62 -7.03 -8.35
CA TYR A 109 -8.22 -6.93 -7.94
C TYR A 109 -7.97 -5.64 -7.19
N VAL A 110 -7.07 -5.68 -6.21
CA VAL A 110 -6.47 -4.50 -5.58
C VAL A 110 -5.03 -4.40 -6.05
N LEU A 111 -4.62 -3.20 -6.46
CA LEU A 111 -3.21 -2.90 -6.78
C LEU A 111 -2.63 -2.07 -5.66
N THR A 112 -1.38 -2.37 -5.29
CA THR A 112 -0.63 -1.56 -4.34
C THR A 112 0.78 -1.35 -4.82
N ASP A 113 1.42 -0.31 -4.33
CA ASP A 113 2.86 -0.17 -4.43
C ASP A 113 3.60 -1.16 -3.50
N VAL A 114 4.93 -1.25 -3.62
CA VAL A 114 5.75 -2.18 -2.82
C VAL A 114 5.81 -1.78 -1.34
N ARG A 115 5.58 -0.50 -1.02
CA ARG A 115 5.60 0.00 0.36
C ARG A 115 4.36 -0.45 1.13
N SER A 116 3.24 -0.65 0.42
CA SER A 116 1.99 -1.15 0.97
C SER A 116 1.83 -2.68 0.90
N ALA A 117 2.74 -3.38 0.21
CA ALA A 117 2.73 -4.83 -0.03
C ALA A 117 3.21 -5.70 1.17
N SER A 118 2.80 -5.32 2.38
CA SER A 118 3.10 -6.11 3.58
C SER A 118 2.35 -7.46 3.58
N ALA A 119 2.87 -8.48 4.28
CA ALA A 119 2.16 -9.75 4.45
C ALA A 119 0.76 -9.54 5.04
N GLY A 120 0.65 -8.66 6.03
CA GLY A 120 -0.63 -8.30 6.64
C GLY A 120 -1.60 -7.65 5.66
N THR A 121 -1.13 -6.76 4.78
CA THR A 121 -1.97 -6.14 3.74
C THR A 121 -2.47 -7.20 2.74
N VAL A 122 -1.59 -8.06 2.25
CA VAL A 122 -1.93 -9.11 1.27
C VAL A 122 -2.92 -10.11 1.87
N MET A 123 -2.68 -10.59 3.09
CA MET A 123 -3.58 -11.49 3.81
C MET A 123 -4.94 -10.84 4.06
N PHE A 124 -4.94 -9.55 4.42
CA PHE A 124 -6.16 -8.78 4.61
C PHE A 124 -7.00 -8.69 3.34
N ILE A 125 -6.39 -8.41 2.18
CA ILE A 125 -7.09 -8.34 0.89
C ILE A 125 -7.70 -9.71 0.54
N ARG A 126 -6.88 -10.78 0.61
CA ARG A 126 -7.30 -12.12 0.18
C ARG A 126 -8.32 -12.76 1.12
N HIS A 127 -8.01 -12.80 2.41
CA HIS A 127 -8.80 -13.56 3.38
C HIS A 127 -9.84 -12.71 4.09
N GLY A 128 -9.53 -11.44 4.36
CA GLY A 128 -10.45 -10.51 5.03
C GLY A 128 -11.50 -9.95 4.06
N MET A 129 -11.06 -9.38 2.93
CA MET A 129 -11.97 -8.72 1.98
C MET A 129 -12.47 -9.63 0.85
N LYS A 130 -11.94 -10.87 0.76
CA LYS A 130 -12.24 -11.83 -0.32
C LYS A 130 -11.99 -11.27 -1.73
N LYS A 131 -10.94 -10.46 -1.87
CA LYS A 131 -10.50 -9.88 -3.16
C LYS A 131 -9.20 -10.52 -3.63
N SER A 132 -8.92 -10.42 -4.92
CA SER A 132 -7.61 -10.78 -5.47
C SER A 132 -6.69 -9.55 -5.43
N PHE A 133 -5.39 -9.74 -5.62
CA PHE A 133 -4.41 -8.65 -5.58
C PHE A 133 -3.35 -8.87 -6.64
N ALA A 134 -2.75 -7.77 -7.11
CA ALA A 134 -1.47 -7.80 -7.79
C ALA A 134 -0.60 -6.73 -7.12
N VAL A 135 0.48 -7.18 -6.49
CA VAL A 135 1.38 -6.33 -5.71
C VAL A 135 2.82 -6.67 -6.08
N PRO A 136 3.69 -5.66 -6.23
CA PRO A 136 5.11 -5.91 -6.33
C PRO A 136 5.63 -6.42 -4.98
N VAL A 137 6.51 -7.41 -5.02
CA VAL A 137 7.20 -7.94 -3.85
C VAL A 137 8.64 -7.43 -3.85
N LYS A 138 9.18 -7.16 -2.66
CA LYS A 138 10.61 -6.87 -2.55
C LYS A 138 11.42 -8.14 -2.83
N ALA A 139 12.62 -7.97 -3.40
CA ALA A 139 13.55 -9.05 -3.67
C ALA A 139 13.92 -9.85 -2.40
N ASP A 140 14.14 -9.15 -1.29
CA ASP A 140 14.49 -9.73 0.02
C ASP A 140 13.31 -10.39 0.76
N ARG A 141 12.15 -10.52 0.12
CA ARG A 141 10.96 -11.09 0.76
C ARG A 141 11.14 -12.59 1.00
N SER A 142 11.02 -13.01 2.26
CA SER A 142 10.97 -14.44 2.61
C SER A 142 9.69 -15.10 2.09
N ILE A 143 9.85 -16.18 1.33
CA ILE A 143 8.77 -16.99 0.77
C ILE A 143 8.99 -18.47 1.07
N ALA A 144 7.90 -19.21 1.28
CA ALA A 144 7.93 -20.66 1.37
C ALA A 144 7.48 -21.23 0.01
N LEU A 145 8.23 -22.21 -0.52
CA LEU A 145 7.95 -22.81 -1.83
C LEU A 145 6.83 -23.86 -1.78
N SER A 146 6.51 -24.36 -0.58
CA SER A 146 5.43 -25.31 -0.36
C SER A 146 4.74 -25.08 0.98
N SER A 147 3.52 -25.61 1.13
CA SER A 147 2.83 -25.63 2.44
C SER A 147 3.60 -26.43 3.49
N SER A 148 4.38 -27.43 3.08
CA SER A 148 5.25 -28.20 3.98
C SER A 148 6.39 -27.35 4.52
N ASP A 149 7.09 -26.63 3.64
CA ASP A 149 8.18 -25.73 4.02
C ASP A 149 7.69 -24.65 4.97
N ARG A 150 6.51 -24.07 4.68
CA ARG A 150 5.89 -23.08 5.57
C ARG A 150 5.65 -23.64 6.98
N ARG A 151 5.12 -24.87 7.10
CA ARG A 151 4.90 -25.54 8.40
C ARG A 151 6.20 -25.84 9.13
N GLN A 152 7.27 -26.12 8.40
CA GLN A 152 8.58 -26.43 8.95
C GLN A 152 9.45 -25.18 9.17
N GLY A 153 8.92 -23.98 8.93
CA GLY A 153 9.65 -22.73 9.08
C GLY A 153 10.75 -22.51 8.05
N ARG A 154 10.72 -23.23 6.92
CA ARG A 154 11.69 -23.08 5.83
C ARG A 154 11.24 -22.00 4.87
N TYR A 155 12.09 -20.99 4.71
CA TYR A 155 11.86 -19.86 3.81
C TYR A 155 13.13 -19.57 3.02
N VAL A 156 12.94 -19.15 1.77
CA VAL A 156 14.00 -18.65 0.87
C VAL A 156 13.68 -17.21 0.49
N ARG A 157 14.66 -16.44 0.02
CA ARG A 157 14.35 -15.10 -0.49
C ARG A 157 13.71 -15.19 -1.87
N ALA A 158 12.85 -14.23 -2.18
CA ALA A 158 12.14 -14.21 -3.45
C ALA A 158 13.07 -14.09 -4.67
N ASP A 159 14.21 -13.42 -4.52
CA ASP A 159 15.23 -13.27 -5.58
C ASP A 159 16.16 -14.47 -5.76
N GLU A 160 16.24 -15.36 -4.78
CA GLU A 160 16.99 -16.63 -4.89
C GLU A 160 16.19 -17.71 -5.64
N VAL A 161 14.88 -17.49 -5.81
CA VAL A 161 14.02 -18.39 -6.57
C VAL A 161 14.08 -17.98 -8.03
N MET A 162 14.73 -18.81 -8.84
CA MET A 162 14.76 -18.67 -10.30
C MET A 162 13.34 -18.71 -10.87
N CYS A 163 12.70 -17.56 -10.95
CA CYS A 163 11.53 -17.36 -11.78
C CYS A 163 12.06 -17.06 -13.18
N GLY A 164 11.89 -17.99 -14.13
CA GLY A 164 12.04 -17.62 -15.54
C GLY A 164 11.17 -16.39 -15.81
N THR A 165 11.68 -15.44 -16.59
CA THR A 165 10.90 -14.29 -17.03
C THR A 165 9.60 -14.81 -17.67
N ASP A 166 8.47 -14.23 -17.31
CA ASP A 166 7.13 -14.59 -17.82
C ASP A 166 6.58 -15.99 -17.49
N THR A 167 7.16 -16.72 -16.51
CA THR A 167 6.57 -17.99 -16.04
C THR A 167 5.84 -17.80 -14.71
N PRO A 168 4.49 -17.84 -14.67
CA PRO A 168 3.75 -17.76 -13.42
C PRO A 168 4.04 -18.96 -12.52
N ILE A 169 4.61 -18.72 -11.34
CA ILE A 169 4.75 -19.76 -10.33
C ILE A 169 3.42 -19.93 -9.59
N LYS A 170 2.81 -21.11 -9.69
CA LYS A 170 1.68 -21.48 -8.83
C LYS A 170 2.19 -21.68 -7.41
N ASN A 171 2.02 -20.68 -6.55
CA ASN A 171 2.20 -20.86 -5.12
C ASN A 171 0.99 -21.56 -4.52
N PHE A 172 1.24 -22.54 -3.66
CA PHE A 172 0.23 -23.29 -2.94
C PHE A 172 -0.40 -22.38 -1.87
N SER A 173 -1.70 -22.11 -2.00
CA SER A 173 -2.49 -21.34 -1.04
C SER A 173 -3.49 -22.22 -0.31
#